data_AF-A0A0B7I705-F1
#
_entry.id   AF-A0A0B7I705-F1
#
_cell.length_a   1.000
_cell.length_b   1.000
_cell.length_c   1.000
_cell.angle_alpha   90.00
_cell.angle_beta   90.00
_cell.angle_gamma   90.00
#
_symmetry.space_group_name_H-M   'P 1'
#
loop_
_entity.id
_entity.type
_entity.pdbx_description
1 polymer ?
#
loop_
_entity_poly.entity_id
_entity_poly.type
_entity_poly.pdbx_seq_one_letter_code
_entity_poly.pdbx_strand_id
1 'polypeptide(L)'
;MKQYEQVIQVMRENGGFATLGFLNHKVDVSDWATKTPFASIRRIVQDERFFFKIKPGLWALKEFQNEILNKFEIQLSTKKEQEFAHTYFQGLLLEIGNLKGYNTFIPAQDKNKLFLDRPLRSISTLDKIFDFSYQNIVNRAKTIDVIWFNNRNLPHSFFEVEHSTDIQNSLLKFNDLQDFYSKFYILSASERKKEFEQKIAYSAFKQIKNRVQFIDYDFVSDLHTKSFELYKIGDLE
;
A
#
# COMPACT_ATOMS: atom_id res chain seq x y z
N MET A 1 16.23 2.09 -28.75
CA MET A 1 16.22 2.78 -27.43
C MET A 1 16.84 1.85 -26.40
N LYS A 2 17.70 2.33 -25.51
CA LYS A 2 18.26 1.51 -24.43
C LYS A 2 17.18 1.25 -23.37
N GLN A 3 17.30 0.15 -22.62
CA GLN A 3 16.32 -0.23 -21.59
C GLN A 3 16.03 0.88 -20.57
N TYR A 4 17.06 1.57 -20.08
CA TYR A 4 16.87 2.66 -19.12
C TYR A 4 16.18 3.88 -19.73
N GLU A 5 16.37 4.15 -21.02
CA GLU A 5 15.70 5.24 -21.73
C GLU A 5 14.19 4.97 -21.85
N GLN A 6 13.80 3.71 -22.06
CA GLN A 6 12.38 3.29 -22.04
C GLN A 6 11.74 3.54 -20.66
N VAL A 7 12.44 3.18 -19.58
CA VAL A 7 11.97 3.44 -18.21
C VAL A 7 11.85 4.94 -17.94
N ILE A 8 12.84 5.74 -18.34
CA ILE A 8 12.81 7.20 -18.20
C ILE A 8 11.62 7.79 -18.96
N GLN A 9 11.39 7.37 -20.21
CA GLN A 9 10.28 7.86 -21.01
C GLN A 9 8.93 7.61 -20.33
N VAL A 10 8.67 6.38 -19.88
CA VAL A 10 7.43 6.03 -19.17
C VAL A 10 7.28 6.85 -17.88
N MET A 11 8.35 7.09 -17.14
CA MET A 11 8.29 7.94 -15.95
C MET A 11 8.00 9.40 -16.28
N ARG A 12 8.58 9.96 -17.35
CA ARG A 12 8.29 11.33 -17.82
C ARG A 12 6.83 11.51 -18.18
N GLU A 13 6.28 10.57 -18.94
CA GLU A 13 4.86 10.53 -19.30
C GLU A 13 3.95 10.40 -18.06
N ASN A 14 4.45 9.79 -16.98
CA ASN A 14 3.78 9.66 -15.69
C ASN A 14 4.14 10.78 -14.68
N GLY A 15 4.61 11.95 -15.14
CA GLY A 15 4.87 13.10 -14.27
C GLY A 15 6.17 13.02 -13.45
N GLY A 16 7.12 12.20 -13.88
CA GLY A 16 8.49 12.13 -13.34
C GLY A 16 8.70 11.12 -12.21
N PHE A 17 7.66 10.38 -11.79
CA PHE A 17 7.74 9.34 -10.76
C PHE A 17 6.85 8.15 -11.09
N ALA A 18 7.11 7.00 -10.48
CA ALA A 18 6.29 5.81 -10.64
C ALA A 18 6.53 4.79 -9.52
N THR A 19 5.52 3.97 -9.25
CA THR A 19 5.72 2.74 -8.47
C THR A 19 6.38 1.67 -9.35
N LEU A 20 7.11 0.73 -8.74
CA LEU A 20 7.66 -0.42 -9.45
C LEU A 20 6.56 -1.27 -10.11
N GLY A 21 5.41 -1.45 -9.45
CA GLY A 21 4.24 -2.12 -10.03
C GLY A 21 3.74 -1.43 -11.30
N PHE A 22 3.65 -0.09 -11.29
CA PHE A 22 3.30 0.68 -12.48
C PHE A 22 4.30 0.50 -13.62
N LEU A 23 5.61 0.58 -13.32
CA LEU A 23 6.65 0.38 -14.33
C LEU A 23 6.62 -1.03 -14.92
N ASN A 24 6.48 -2.06 -14.08
CA ASN A 24 6.33 -3.45 -14.54
C ASN A 24 5.14 -3.60 -15.49
N HIS A 25 4.06 -2.85 -15.26
CA HIS A 25 2.88 -2.89 -16.10
C HIS A 25 3.03 -2.08 -17.40
N LYS A 26 3.61 -0.87 -17.33
CA LYS A 26 3.62 0.10 -18.44
C LYS A 26 4.85 0.10 -19.32
N VAL A 27 6.00 -0.32 -18.82
CA VAL A 27 7.20 -0.43 -19.65
C VAL A 27 7.03 -1.60 -20.61
N ASP A 28 7.18 -1.33 -21.90
CA ASP A 28 7.25 -2.36 -22.91
C ASP A 28 8.62 -3.05 -22.87
N VAL A 29 8.57 -4.35 -22.58
CA VAL A 29 9.73 -5.21 -22.38
C VAL A 29 9.79 -6.34 -23.42
N SER A 30 8.92 -6.34 -24.44
CA SER A 30 8.85 -7.40 -25.46
C SER A 30 10.20 -7.63 -26.16
N ASP A 31 10.92 -6.55 -26.43
CA ASP A 31 12.18 -6.56 -27.19
C ASP A 31 13.40 -6.75 -26.29
N TRP A 32 13.20 -6.95 -24.99
CA TRP A 32 14.31 -7.11 -24.06
C TRP A 32 14.82 -8.55 -24.11
N ALA A 33 16.11 -8.73 -24.42
CA ALA A 33 16.75 -10.05 -24.45
C ALA A 33 16.87 -10.76 -23.08
N THR A 34 16.35 -10.18 -21.99
CA THR A 34 16.44 -10.76 -20.63
C THR A 34 15.25 -11.66 -20.32
N LYS A 35 15.51 -12.74 -19.60
CA LYS A 35 14.46 -13.64 -19.07
C LYS A 35 13.73 -13.05 -17.85
N THR A 36 14.27 -11.99 -17.25
CA THR A 36 13.74 -11.36 -16.04
C THR A 36 13.61 -9.84 -16.22
N PRO A 37 12.70 -9.38 -17.10
CA PRO A 37 12.54 -7.96 -17.40
C PRO A 37 12.19 -7.12 -16.18
N PHE A 38 11.34 -7.61 -15.27
CA PHE A 38 10.96 -6.89 -14.05
C PHE A 38 12.13 -6.73 -13.05
N ALA A 39 13.02 -7.73 -12.96
CA ALA A 39 14.26 -7.58 -12.18
C ALA A 39 15.19 -6.55 -12.82
N SER A 40 15.17 -6.46 -14.16
CA SER A 40 15.94 -5.47 -14.90
C SER A 40 15.41 -4.05 -14.69
N ILE A 41 14.08 -3.83 -14.69
CA ILE A 41 13.46 -2.55 -14.32
C ILE A 41 13.86 -2.14 -12.90
N ARG A 42 13.75 -3.06 -11.94
CA ARG A 42 14.14 -2.82 -10.54
C ARG A 42 15.61 -2.39 -10.40
N ARG A 43 16.50 -2.99 -11.20
CA ARG A 43 17.92 -2.61 -11.23
C ARG A 43 18.15 -1.25 -11.90
N ILE A 44 17.40 -0.93 -12.96
CA ILE A 44 17.51 0.33 -13.69
C ILE A 44 17.19 1.52 -12.78
N VAL A 45 16.09 1.47 -12.02
CA VAL A 45 15.69 2.60 -11.17
C VAL A 45 16.65 2.86 -10.01
N GLN A 46 17.58 1.95 -9.72
CA GLN A 46 18.63 2.13 -8.72
C GLN A 46 19.84 2.92 -9.25
N ASP A 47 19.87 3.24 -10.55
CA ASP A 47 20.93 4.06 -11.12
C ASP A 47 20.79 5.51 -10.66
N GLU A 48 21.57 5.88 -9.65
CA GLU A 48 21.55 7.21 -9.05
C GLU A 48 21.97 8.32 -10.01
N ARG A 49 22.44 8.05 -11.23
CA ARG A 49 22.66 9.12 -12.21
C ARG A 49 21.34 9.72 -12.71
N PHE A 50 20.28 8.91 -12.73
CA PHE A 50 18.99 9.29 -13.33
C PHE A 50 17.83 9.26 -12.35
N PHE A 51 17.92 8.46 -11.29
CA PHE A 51 16.78 8.20 -10.39
C PHE A 51 17.12 8.46 -8.92
N PHE A 52 16.06 8.61 -8.12
CA PHE A 52 16.14 8.58 -6.66
C PHE A 52 14.91 7.87 -6.07
N LYS A 53 15.10 7.21 -4.93
CA LYS A 53 14.02 6.54 -4.18
C LYS A 53 13.28 7.56 -3.33
N ILE A 54 11.94 7.56 -3.41
CA ILE A 54 11.09 8.38 -2.54
C ILE A 54 10.67 7.58 -1.31
N LYS A 55 10.08 6.40 -1.56
CA LYS A 55 9.61 5.45 -0.54
C LYS A 55 9.78 4.02 -1.08
N PRO A 56 9.63 2.98 -0.24
CA PRO A 56 9.57 1.59 -0.71
C PRO A 56 8.64 1.45 -1.92
N GLY A 57 9.22 0.99 -3.04
CA GLY A 57 8.49 0.78 -4.29
C GLY A 57 8.22 2.03 -5.12
N LEU A 58 8.53 3.23 -4.64
CA LEU A 58 8.28 4.50 -5.32
C LEU A 58 9.59 5.20 -5.69
N TRP A 59 9.77 5.43 -6.99
CA TRP A 59 10.97 6.02 -7.58
C TRP A 59 10.62 7.25 -8.39
N ALA A 60 11.59 8.14 -8.55
CA ALA A 60 11.47 9.35 -9.35
C ALA A 60 12.73 9.65 -10.14
N LEU A 61 12.57 10.43 -11.21
CA LEU A 61 13.64 10.96 -12.02
C LEU A 61 14.31 12.14 -11.30
N LYS A 62 15.64 12.14 -11.25
CA LYS A 62 16.42 13.21 -10.61
C LYS A 62 16.18 14.59 -11.21
N GLU A 63 15.89 14.67 -12.51
CA GLU A 63 15.60 15.95 -13.17
C GLU A 63 14.34 16.65 -12.62
N PHE A 64 13.40 15.89 -12.03
CA PHE A 64 12.18 16.41 -11.41
C PHE A 64 12.23 16.44 -9.87
N GLN A 65 13.41 16.22 -9.26
CA GLN A 65 13.53 15.97 -7.82
C GLN A 65 12.88 17.06 -6.96
N ASN A 66 13.19 18.33 -7.23
CA ASN A 66 12.64 19.45 -6.43
C ASN A 66 11.12 19.57 -6.59
N GLU A 67 10.60 19.40 -7.81
CA GLU A 67 9.17 19.47 -8.10
C GLU A 67 8.40 18.38 -7.35
N ILE A 68 8.94 17.16 -7.35
CA ILE A 68 8.30 16.00 -6.72
C ILE A 68 8.37 16.09 -5.19
N LEU A 69 9.50 16.50 -4.63
CA LEU A 69 9.64 16.67 -3.18
C LEU A 69 8.71 17.76 -2.64
N ASN A 70 8.53 18.85 -3.40
CA ASN A 70 7.56 19.89 -3.08
C ASN A 70 6.12 19.40 -3.23
N LYS A 71 5.81 18.70 -4.33
CA LYS A 71 4.47 18.16 -4.60
C LYS A 71 3.98 17.20 -3.51
N PHE A 72 4.86 16.36 -2.99
CA PHE A 72 4.54 15.41 -1.92
C PHE A 72 4.82 15.95 -0.52
N GLU A 73 5.26 17.22 -0.39
CA GLU A 73 5.51 17.89 0.89
C GLU A 73 6.49 17.13 1.82
N ILE A 74 7.35 16.28 1.26
CA ILE A 74 8.18 15.32 2.02
C ILE A 74 9.22 16.04 2.89
N GLN A 75 9.72 17.19 2.44
CA GLN A 75 10.75 17.95 3.14
C GLN A 75 10.19 19.10 3.98
N LEU A 76 8.86 19.28 4.03
CA LEU A 76 8.25 20.38 4.79
C LEU A 76 8.24 20.10 6.30
N SER A 77 7.92 18.87 6.70
CA SER A 77 7.97 18.44 8.11
C SER A 77 7.85 16.92 8.24
N THR A 78 8.28 16.37 9.38
CA THR A 78 8.06 14.95 9.73
C THR A 78 6.58 14.56 9.69
N LYS A 79 5.67 15.47 10.06
CA LYS A 79 4.22 15.22 10.03
C LYS A 79 3.72 15.04 8.59
N LYS A 80 4.12 15.92 7.68
CA LYS A 80 3.74 15.84 6.26
C LYS A 80 4.31 14.59 5.58
N GLU A 81 5.56 14.25 5.89
CA GLU A 81 6.16 13.00 5.43
C GLU A 81 5.38 11.77 5.92
N GLN A 82 4.95 11.75 7.19
CA GLN A 82 4.13 10.67 7.74
C GLN A 82 2.73 10.62 7.10
N GLU A 83 2.07 11.76 6.88
CA GLU A 83 0.77 11.83 6.18
C GLU A 83 0.87 11.32 4.74
N PHE A 84 1.93 11.70 4.02
CA PHE A 84 2.21 11.19 2.69
C PHE A 84 2.45 9.67 2.71
N ALA A 85 3.30 9.19 3.62
CA ALA A 85 3.59 7.76 3.73
C ALA A 85 2.31 6.96 4.06
N HIS A 86 1.47 7.46 4.97
CA HIS A 86 0.22 6.82 5.35
C HIS A 86 -0.71 6.66 4.14
N THR A 87 -0.95 7.76 3.43
CA THR A 87 -1.80 7.78 2.24
C THR A 87 -1.21 6.91 1.12
N TYR A 88 0.11 6.93 0.95
CA TYR A 88 0.82 6.11 -0.03
C TYR A 88 0.58 4.62 0.22
N PHE A 89 0.79 4.14 1.45
CA PHE A 89 0.59 2.73 1.79
C PHE A 89 -0.88 2.31 1.79
N GLN A 90 -1.81 3.18 2.17
CA GLN A 90 -3.25 2.94 1.98
C GLN A 90 -3.56 2.67 0.49
N GLY A 91 -3.03 3.49 -0.41
CA GLY A 91 -3.24 3.31 -1.85
C GLY A 91 -2.61 2.03 -2.41
N LEU A 92 -1.42 1.63 -1.95
CA LEU A 92 -0.85 0.33 -2.32
C LEU A 92 -1.74 -0.84 -1.89
N LEU A 93 -2.26 -0.81 -0.66
CA LEU A 93 -3.15 -1.84 -0.15
C LEU A 93 -4.48 -1.90 -0.92
N LEU A 94 -5.02 -0.75 -1.34
CA LEU A 94 -6.18 -0.69 -2.23
C LEU A 94 -5.91 -1.36 -3.58
N GLU A 95 -4.81 -0.99 -4.25
CA GLU A 95 -4.45 -1.59 -5.54
C GLU A 95 -4.22 -3.09 -5.44
N ILE A 96 -3.50 -3.56 -4.40
CA ILE A 96 -3.32 -5.00 -4.15
C ILE A 96 -4.67 -5.70 -3.95
N GLY A 97 -5.56 -5.12 -3.14
CA GLY A 97 -6.87 -5.70 -2.89
C GLY A 97 -7.70 -5.84 -4.16
N ASN A 98 -7.71 -4.79 -4.99
CA ASN A 98 -8.42 -4.77 -6.26
C ASN A 98 -7.86 -5.81 -7.25
N LEU A 99 -6.53 -5.90 -7.37
CA LEU A 99 -5.88 -6.90 -8.24
C LEU A 99 -6.18 -8.34 -7.79
N LYS A 100 -6.47 -8.55 -6.50
CA LYS A 100 -6.88 -9.85 -5.96
C LYS A 100 -8.39 -10.11 -6.03
N GLY A 101 -9.16 -9.21 -6.63
CA GLY A 101 -10.61 -9.34 -6.77
C GLY A 101 -11.41 -9.06 -5.49
N TYR A 102 -10.82 -8.40 -4.49
CA TYR A 102 -11.56 -7.96 -3.31
C TYR A 102 -12.26 -6.63 -3.54
N ASN A 103 -13.39 -6.44 -2.85
CA ASN A 103 -13.96 -5.12 -2.69
C ASN A 103 -13.18 -4.36 -1.62
N THR A 104 -12.74 -3.14 -1.90
CA THR A 104 -11.85 -2.38 -1.01
C THR A 104 -12.53 -1.12 -0.48
N PHE A 105 -12.37 -0.87 0.82
CA PHE A 105 -12.94 0.28 1.51
C PHE A 105 -11.85 1.06 2.25
N ILE A 106 -12.03 2.38 2.32
CA ILE A 106 -11.25 3.31 3.14
C ILE A 106 -12.18 4.27 3.89
N PRO A 107 -11.77 4.79 5.05
CA PRO A 107 -12.56 5.73 5.84
C PRO A 107 -12.91 7.03 5.11
N ALA A 108 -14.00 7.67 5.51
CA ALA A 108 -14.48 8.91 4.90
C ALA A 108 -13.47 10.06 4.96
N GLN A 109 -12.70 10.16 6.06
CA GLN A 109 -11.68 11.19 6.24
C GLN A 109 -10.49 11.06 5.27
N ASP A 110 -10.30 9.87 4.68
CA ASP A 110 -9.15 9.58 3.81
C ASP A 110 -9.52 9.62 2.32
N LYS A 111 -10.81 9.59 1.98
CA LYS A 111 -11.31 9.53 0.59
C LYS A 111 -10.67 10.54 -0.38
N ASN A 112 -10.46 11.76 0.09
CA ASN A 112 -9.93 12.85 -0.73
C ASN A 112 -8.41 13.02 -0.61
N LYS A 113 -7.73 12.24 0.25
CA LYS A 113 -6.27 12.25 0.32
C LYS A 113 -5.69 11.66 -0.96
N LEU A 114 -4.58 12.23 -1.43
CA LEU A 114 -3.97 11.85 -2.70
C LEU A 114 -3.02 10.67 -2.52
N PHE A 115 -3.36 9.55 -3.16
CA PHE A 115 -2.38 8.53 -3.48
C PHE A 115 -1.67 8.95 -4.77
N LEU A 116 -0.48 9.51 -4.60
CA LEU A 116 0.29 10.13 -5.68
C LEU A 116 -0.54 11.26 -6.32
N ASP A 117 -1.13 11.03 -7.49
CA ASP A 117 -1.84 12.04 -8.28
C ASP A 117 -3.35 11.87 -8.30
N ARG A 118 -3.89 10.86 -7.61
CA ARG A 118 -5.32 10.57 -7.60
C ARG A 118 -5.84 10.38 -6.19
N PRO A 119 -7.08 10.80 -5.90
CA PRO A 119 -7.67 10.62 -4.58
C PRO A 119 -7.93 9.13 -4.29
N LEU A 120 -7.76 8.70 -3.04
CA LEU A 120 -7.98 7.30 -2.63
C LEU A 120 -9.36 6.77 -3.02
N ARG A 121 -10.40 7.62 -3.00
CA ARG A 121 -11.76 7.26 -3.45
C ARG A 121 -11.85 6.74 -4.88
N SER A 122 -10.91 7.15 -5.75
CA SER A 122 -10.85 6.70 -7.16
C SER A 122 -10.26 5.30 -7.31
N ILE A 123 -9.65 4.79 -6.25
CA ILE A 123 -9.00 3.48 -6.20
C ILE A 123 -9.84 2.49 -5.40
N SER A 124 -10.42 2.93 -4.27
CA SER A 124 -11.34 2.10 -3.49
C SER A 124 -12.55 1.68 -4.32
N THR A 125 -12.97 0.43 -4.24
CA THR A 125 -14.15 -0.04 -4.98
C THR A 125 -15.47 0.29 -4.27
N LEU A 126 -15.42 0.53 -2.95
CA LEU A 126 -16.59 0.81 -2.12
C LEU A 126 -16.61 2.27 -1.65
N ASP A 127 -17.68 2.98 -1.98
CA ASP A 127 -17.96 4.29 -1.40
C ASP A 127 -18.50 4.19 0.04
N LYS A 128 -19.34 3.19 0.30
CA LYS A 128 -19.86 2.90 1.64
C LYS A 128 -19.43 1.50 2.07
N ILE A 129 -19.05 1.35 3.33
CA ILE A 129 -18.84 0.05 3.95
C ILE A 129 -20.16 -0.76 3.93
N PHE A 130 -20.06 -2.07 3.77
CA PHE A 130 -21.23 -2.95 3.89
C PHE A 130 -21.78 -2.95 5.32
N ASP A 131 -23.10 -3.13 5.44
CA ASP A 131 -23.77 -3.32 6.73
C ASP A 131 -23.70 -4.80 7.15
N PHE A 132 -22.49 -5.33 7.28
CA PHE A 132 -22.22 -6.77 7.50
C PHE A 132 -22.51 -7.27 8.92
N SER A 133 -22.90 -6.38 9.84
CA SER A 133 -23.18 -6.69 11.25
C SER A 133 -23.96 -5.56 11.93
N TYR A 134 -24.07 -5.60 13.26
CA TYR A 134 -24.67 -4.55 14.08
C TYR A 134 -23.97 -3.19 13.89
N GLN A 135 -24.74 -2.11 14.01
CA GLN A 135 -24.27 -0.76 13.66
C GLN A 135 -23.03 -0.32 14.44
N ASN A 136 -22.91 -0.68 15.72
CA ASN A 136 -21.75 -0.37 16.55
C ASN A 136 -20.47 -1.08 16.05
N ILE A 137 -20.59 -2.33 15.62
CA ILE A 137 -19.47 -3.11 15.06
C ILE A 137 -19.06 -2.53 13.70
N VAL A 138 -20.03 -2.23 12.83
CA VAL A 138 -19.77 -1.60 11.53
C VAL A 138 -19.14 -0.21 11.72
N ASN A 139 -19.61 0.57 12.71
CA ASN A 139 -19.02 1.87 13.03
C ASN A 139 -17.58 1.75 13.54
N ARG A 140 -17.26 0.72 14.32
CA ARG A 140 -15.87 0.42 14.67
C ARG A 140 -15.04 0.11 13.43
N ALA A 141 -15.53 -0.76 12.55
CA ALA A 141 -14.84 -1.13 11.32
C ALA A 141 -14.59 0.08 10.39
N LYS A 142 -15.50 1.06 10.33
CA LYS A 142 -15.30 2.31 9.55
C LYS A 142 -14.05 3.11 9.95
N THR A 143 -13.50 2.86 11.14
CA THR A 143 -12.28 3.53 11.63
C THR A 143 -10.98 2.82 11.25
N ILE A 144 -11.08 1.68 10.55
CA ILE A 144 -9.94 0.93 10.04
C ILE A 144 -9.45 1.56 8.73
N ASP A 145 -8.14 1.78 8.61
CA ASP A 145 -7.55 2.51 7.49
C ASP A 145 -7.82 1.88 6.12
N VAL A 146 -7.75 0.55 6.00
CA VAL A 146 -8.13 -0.19 4.79
C VAL A 146 -8.83 -1.50 5.15
N ILE A 147 -9.89 -1.83 4.43
CA ILE A 147 -10.60 -3.10 4.58
C ILE A 147 -10.77 -3.77 3.22
N TRP A 148 -10.51 -5.07 3.17
CA TRP A 148 -10.86 -5.91 2.03
C TRP A 148 -12.08 -6.77 2.37
N PHE A 149 -13.04 -6.79 1.47
CA PHE A 149 -14.25 -7.60 1.54
C PHE A 149 -14.22 -8.67 0.45
N ASN A 150 -14.63 -9.88 0.80
CA ASN A 150 -14.78 -10.97 -0.15
C ASN A 150 -16.02 -10.79 -1.05
N ASN A 151 -16.21 -11.72 -1.99
CA ASN A 151 -17.37 -11.75 -2.89
C ASN A 151 -18.73 -11.92 -2.19
N ARG A 152 -18.74 -12.33 -0.91
CA ARG A 152 -19.96 -12.41 -0.08
C ARG A 152 -20.20 -11.13 0.72
N ASN A 153 -19.46 -10.06 0.42
CA ASN A 153 -19.52 -8.77 1.11
C ASN A 153 -19.19 -8.85 2.61
N LEU A 154 -18.43 -9.87 3.02
CA LEU A 154 -17.95 -10.05 4.38
C LEU A 154 -16.47 -9.62 4.51
N PRO A 155 -16.06 -9.05 5.65
CA PRO A 155 -14.67 -8.65 5.83
C PRO A 155 -13.70 -9.83 5.73
N HIS A 156 -12.72 -9.71 4.84
CA HIS A 156 -11.65 -10.68 4.66
C HIS A 156 -10.38 -10.25 5.40
N SER A 157 -9.95 -8.99 5.22
CA SER A 157 -8.75 -8.44 5.85
C SER A 157 -8.98 -7.01 6.33
N PHE A 158 -8.34 -6.66 7.44
CA PHE A 158 -8.29 -5.30 7.99
C PHE A 158 -6.83 -4.87 8.14
N PHE A 159 -6.54 -3.62 7.78
CA PHE A 159 -5.18 -3.07 7.81
C PHE A 159 -5.18 -1.72 8.53
N GLU A 160 -4.20 -1.54 9.41
CA GLU A 160 -3.90 -0.26 10.07
C GLU A 160 -2.46 0.14 9.69
N VAL A 161 -2.28 1.36 9.23
CA VAL A 161 -1.01 1.90 8.75
C VAL A 161 -0.44 2.84 9.81
N GLU A 162 0.47 2.31 10.61
CA GLU A 162 0.98 2.93 11.82
C GLU A 162 2.31 3.65 11.59
N HIS A 163 2.34 4.98 11.75
CA HIS A 163 3.59 5.78 11.66
C HIS A 163 4.10 6.20 13.03
N SER A 164 3.32 7.04 13.72
CA SER A 164 3.62 7.61 15.04
C SER A 164 2.52 7.35 16.06
N THR A 165 1.38 6.81 15.61
CA THR A 165 0.24 6.41 16.42
C THR A 165 0.54 5.14 17.23
N ASP A 166 -0.26 4.96 18.29
CA ASP A 166 -0.11 3.86 19.23
C ASP A 166 -0.69 2.55 18.65
N ILE A 167 0.19 1.59 18.34
CA ILE A 167 -0.17 0.23 17.88
C ILE A 167 -1.23 -0.42 18.78
N GLN A 168 -1.25 -0.10 20.08
CA GLN A 168 -2.25 -0.65 21.00
C GLN A 168 -3.67 -0.23 20.63
N ASN A 169 -3.88 1.00 20.14
CA ASN A 169 -5.18 1.46 19.69
C ASN A 169 -5.67 0.68 18.47
N SER A 170 -4.79 0.40 17.51
CA SER A 170 -5.06 -0.42 16.34
C SER A 170 -5.43 -1.85 16.76
N LEU A 171 -4.71 -2.42 17.74
CA LEU A 171 -5.03 -3.73 18.31
C LEU A 171 -6.39 -3.75 19.03
N LEU A 172 -6.76 -2.67 19.73
CA LEU A 172 -8.10 -2.54 20.33
C LEU A 172 -9.19 -2.53 19.27
N LYS A 173 -8.99 -1.81 18.15
CA LYS A 173 -9.95 -1.84 17.03
C LYS A 173 -10.12 -3.25 16.46
N PHE A 174 -9.03 -4.01 16.30
CA PHE A 174 -9.10 -5.41 15.84
C PHE A 174 -9.76 -6.34 16.86
N ASN A 175 -9.54 -6.12 18.15
CA ASN A 175 -10.17 -6.91 19.20
C ASN A 175 -11.69 -6.74 19.23
N ASP A 176 -12.20 -5.55 18.94
CA ASP A 176 -13.64 -5.30 18.78
C ASP A 176 -14.25 -5.96 17.53
N LEU A 177 -13.41 -6.46 16.62
CA LEU A 177 -13.79 -7.16 15.39
C LEU A 177 -13.39 -8.65 15.44
N GLN A 178 -13.04 -9.18 16.62
CA GLN A 178 -12.48 -10.52 16.76
C GLN A 178 -13.43 -11.63 16.31
N ASP A 179 -14.75 -11.42 16.34
CA ASP A 179 -15.74 -12.46 15.99
C ASP A 179 -15.77 -12.79 14.49
N PHE A 180 -15.17 -11.94 13.64
CA PHE A 180 -15.02 -12.23 12.22
C PHE A 180 -13.81 -13.11 11.98
N TYR A 181 -13.96 -14.12 11.10
CA TYR A 181 -12.85 -14.91 10.59
C TYR A 181 -12.06 -14.13 9.52
N SER A 182 -11.42 -13.05 9.97
CA SER A 182 -10.65 -12.13 9.15
C SER A 182 -9.18 -12.11 9.60
N LYS A 183 -8.31 -11.68 8.69
CA LYS A 183 -6.89 -11.42 8.98
C LYS A 183 -6.72 -9.95 9.38
N PHE A 184 -5.84 -9.69 10.34
CA PHE A 184 -5.54 -8.35 10.82
C PHE A 184 -4.08 -8.02 10.55
N TYR A 185 -3.80 -6.81 10.08
CA TYR A 185 -2.47 -6.39 9.70
C TYR A 185 -2.12 -5.04 10.31
N ILE A 186 -0.98 -4.99 11.01
CA ILE A 186 -0.31 -3.74 11.36
C ILE A 186 0.78 -3.51 10.33
N LEU A 187 0.64 -2.46 9.53
CA LEU A 187 1.65 -2.01 8.59
C LEU A 187 2.46 -0.88 9.21
N SER A 188 3.76 -1.06 9.39
CA SER A 188 4.60 -0.03 10.00
C SER A 188 6.07 -0.11 9.59
N ALA A 189 6.90 0.79 10.13
CA ALA A 189 8.35 0.73 9.97
C ALA A 189 8.91 -0.50 10.72
N SER A 190 9.89 -1.18 10.14
CA SER A 190 10.40 -2.46 10.65
C SER A 190 10.95 -2.36 12.09
N GLU A 191 11.45 -1.20 12.47
CA GLU A 191 11.94 -0.87 13.82
C GLU A 191 10.83 -0.98 14.88
N ARG A 192 9.57 -0.80 14.50
CA ARG A 192 8.40 -0.91 15.40
C ARG A 192 7.92 -2.33 15.61
N LYS A 193 8.52 -3.33 14.95
CA LYS A 193 8.15 -4.74 15.11
C LYS A 193 8.26 -5.21 16.58
N LYS A 194 9.30 -4.78 17.29
CA LYS A 194 9.49 -5.12 18.71
C LYS A 194 8.38 -4.53 19.59
N GLU A 195 7.96 -3.30 19.30
CA GLU A 195 6.84 -2.64 19.98
C GLU A 195 5.53 -3.41 19.75
N PHE A 196 5.27 -3.83 18.51
CA PHE A 196 4.15 -4.69 18.17
C PHE A 196 4.17 -6.01 18.94
N GLU A 197 5.30 -6.73 18.93
CA GLU A 197 5.44 -8.03 19.59
C GLU A 197 5.17 -7.95 21.11
N GLN A 198 5.61 -6.86 21.75
CA GLN A 198 5.32 -6.59 23.15
C GLN A 198 3.84 -6.35 23.40
N LYS A 199 3.20 -5.49 22.58
CA LYS A 199 1.80 -5.10 22.75
C LYS A 199 0.84 -6.25 22.47
N ILE A 200 1.04 -7.00 21.39
CA ILE A 200 0.18 -8.15 21.03
C ILE A 200 0.27 -9.30 22.05
N ALA A 201 1.35 -9.34 22.85
CA ALA A 201 1.50 -10.33 23.91
C ALA A 201 0.64 -10.05 25.15
N TYR A 202 0.03 -8.86 25.27
CA TYR A 202 -0.85 -8.53 26.38
C TYR A 202 -2.06 -9.47 26.44
N SER A 203 -2.49 -9.81 27.65
CA SER A 203 -3.60 -10.73 27.90
C SER A 203 -4.91 -10.29 27.23
N ALA A 204 -5.12 -8.97 27.11
CA ALA A 204 -6.27 -8.38 26.43
C ALA A 204 -6.42 -8.81 24.97
N PHE A 205 -5.32 -9.15 24.28
CA PHE A 205 -5.33 -9.51 22.86
C PHE A 205 -5.16 -11.02 22.60
N LYS A 206 -5.30 -11.85 23.64
CA LYS A 206 -5.09 -13.31 23.56
C LYS A 206 -5.90 -13.97 22.44
N GLN A 207 -7.13 -13.50 22.20
CA GLN A 207 -8.04 -14.08 21.19
C GLN A 207 -7.68 -13.74 19.75
N ILE A 208 -7.02 -12.60 19.53
CA ILE A 208 -6.64 -12.13 18.18
C ILE A 208 -5.17 -12.39 17.86
N LYS A 209 -4.31 -12.65 18.86
CA LYS A 209 -2.85 -12.77 18.72
C LYS A 209 -2.38 -13.57 17.51
N ASN A 210 -3.00 -14.73 17.24
CA ASN A 210 -2.60 -15.62 16.13
C ASN A 210 -3.11 -15.16 14.75
N ARG A 211 -3.97 -14.15 14.70
CA ARG A 211 -4.59 -13.60 13.48
C ARG A 211 -4.10 -12.20 13.14
N VAL A 212 -3.40 -11.53 14.06
CA VAL A 212 -2.73 -10.25 13.78
C VAL A 212 -1.31 -10.50 13.30
N GLN A 213 -0.96 -9.91 12.16
CA GLN A 213 0.37 -9.99 11.57
C GLN A 213 0.97 -8.59 11.45
N PHE A 214 2.26 -8.48 11.76
CA PHE A 214 3.04 -7.30 11.45
C PHE A 214 3.62 -7.44 10.03
N ILE A 215 3.45 -6.40 9.23
CA ILE A 215 4.06 -6.29 7.91
C ILE A 215 4.79 -4.95 7.82
N ASP A 216 5.95 -4.94 7.18
CA ASP A 216 6.70 -3.70 6.98
C ASP A 216 6.42 -3.07 5.60
N TYR A 217 6.87 -1.83 5.45
CA TYR A 217 6.70 -1.05 4.23
C TYR A 217 7.34 -1.68 2.99
N ASP A 218 8.51 -2.30 3.13
CA ASP A 218 9.19 -2.96 2.01
C ASP A 218 8.40 -4.21 1.58
N PHE A 219 7.87 -5.00 2.52
CA PHE A 219 7.01 -6.14 2.22
C PHE A 219 5.76 -5.74 1.43
N VAL A 220 5.06 -4.67 1.83
CA VAL A 220 3.85 -4.22 1.11
C VAL A 220 4.19 -3.68 -0.27
N SER A 221 5.29 -2.94 -0.40
CA SER A 221 5.82 -2.49 -1.69
C SER A 221 6.16 -3.66 -2.62
N ASP A 222 6.82 -4.69 -2.10
CA ASP A 222 7.18 -5.88 -2.87
C ASP A 222 5.95 -6.67 -3.27
N LEU A 223 4.98 -6.83 -2.36
CA LEU A 223 3.70 -7.47 -2.64
C LEU A 223 2.92 -6.72 -3.72
N HIS A 224 2.90 -5.38 -3.67
CA HIS A 224 2.31 -4.53 -4.70
C HIS A 224 2.96 -4.79 -6.06
N THR A 225 4.29 -4.69 -6.11
CA THR A 225 5.07 -4.93 -7.33
C THR A 225 4.79 -6.32 -7.90
N LYS A 226 4.79 -7.36 -7.06
CA LYS A 226 4.52 -8.75 -7.47
C LYS A 226 3.08 -8.97 -7.90
N SER A 227 2.11 -8.29 -7.30
CA SER A 227 0.70 -8.40 -7.70
C SER A 227 0.50 -7.94 -9.14
N PHE A 228 1.19 -6.86 -9.56
CA PHE A 228 1.18 -6.42 -10.96
C PHE A 228 1.91 -7.38 -11.91
N GLU A 229 3.01 -8.01 -11.47
CA GLU A 229 3.70 -9.03 -12.26
C GLU A 229 2.80 -10.23 -12.52
N LEU A 230 2.11 -10.73 -11.48
CA LEU A 230 1.18 -11.86 -11.58
C LEU A 230 -0.03 -11.51 -12.44
N TYR A 231 -0.62 -10.33 -12.25
CA TYR A 231 -1.74 -9.87 -13.07
C TYR A 231 -1.39 -9.82 -14.57
N LYS A 232 -0.14 -9.51 -14.92
CA LYS A 232 0.33 -9.53 -16.32
C LYS A 232 0.44 -10.94 -16.91
N ILE A 233 0.66 -11.96 -16.08
CA ILE A 233 0.73 -13.36 -16.51
C ILE A 233 -0.68 -13.91 -16.78
N GLY A 234 -1.69 -13.40 -16.08
CA GLY A 234 -3.07 -13.89 -16.13
C GLY A 234 -3.34 -14.93 -15.03
N ASP A 235 -4.62 -15.28 -14.87
CA ASP A 235 -5.06 -16.33 -13.96
C ASP A 235 -5.23 -17.66 -14.71
N LEU A 236 -5.15 -18.79 -13.99
CA LEU A 236 -5.59 -20.08 -14.53
C LEU A 236 -7.12 -20.02 -14.67
N GLU A 237 -7.61 -19.87 -15.90
CA GLU A 237 -9.03 -20.05 -16.25
C GLU A 237 -9.50 -21.49 -16.05
#